data_AF-A0A1G0Z1K1-F1
#
_entry.id   AF-A0A1G0Z1K1-F1
#
_cell.length_a   1.000
_cell.length_b   1.000
_cell.length_c   1.000
_cell.angle_alpha   90.00
_cell.angle_beta   90.00
_cell.angle_gamma   90.00
#
_symmetry.space_group_name_H-M   'P 1'
#
loop_
_entity.id
_entity.type
_entity.pdbx_description
1 polymer ?
#
loop_
_entity_poly.entity_id
_entity_poly.type
_entity_poly.pdbx_seq_one_letter_code
_entity_poly.pdbx_strand_id
1 'polypeptide(L)'
;MHQPYAKSNEKEASVKHKLLTIAALGAALAAGSLLCAEDNKADDSKDSAKGRMKEQRQETKDHFKKQAEENKEFRKSLEGKTPEEKEAAIKAHHEAQFKENQEYAAKRHEENMKTLQERLANNKKLSDAEKSELISFLEQQYKENTSFREQRYQELLAGFEKVSGDSSLSPEQKKAAIKKLCEEEKAKTKDYWKNQGNETKSEIKKIRDEAKESKAPASSNTQ
;
A
#
# COMPACT_ATOMS: atom_id res chain seq x y z
N MET A 1 45.69 -22.10 41.23
CA MET A 1 45.54 -22.53 39.83
C MET A 1 44.50 -21.64 39.16
N HIS A 2 44.80 -21.20 37.93
CA HIS A 2 44.00 -20.38 36.99
C HIS A 2 43.86 -18.85 37.22
N GLN A 3 44.72 -18.13 36.47
CA GLN A 3 44.53 -16.81 35.82
C GLN A 3 43.45 -16.85 34.70
N PRO A 4 43.14 -15.74 33.96
CA PRO A 4 42.95 -14.32 34.34
C PRO A 4 41.77 -13.63 33.59
N TYR A 5 41.60 -12.32 33.84
CA TYR A 5 40.81 -11.36 33.06
C TYR A 5 41.10 -11.39 31.54
N ALA A 6 40.05 -11.26 30.71
CA ALA A 6 40.15 -10.88 29.30
C ALA A 6 39.09 -9.83 28.94
N LYS A 7 39.56 -8.74 28.31
CA LYS A 7 38.81 -7.58 27.83
C LYS A 7 38.07 -7.89 26.51
N SER A 8 36.96 -7.17 26.33
CA SER A 8 36.35 -6.65 25.08
C SER A 8 36.60 -7.38 23.76
N ASN A 9 35.50 -7.74 23.08
CA ASN A 9 35.42 -7.50 21.63
C ASN A 9 34.00 -7.15 21.21
N GLU A 10 33.92 -6.00 20.57
CA GLU A 10 32.80 -5.46 19.82
C GLU A 10 32.21 -6.52 18.89
N LYS A 11 30.91 -6.74 19.04
CA LYS A 11 30.06 -6.88 17.86
C LYS A 11 28.99 -5.82 18.03
N GLU A 12 29.27 -4.66 17.42
CA GLU A 12 28.24 -3.75 16.96
C GLU A 12 27.11 -4.59 16.37
N ALA A 13 26.04 -4.76 17.16
CA ALA A 13 24.75 -5.08 16.59
C ALA A 13 24.40 -3.85 15.77
N SER A 14 24.81 -3.87 14.50
CA SER A 14 24.32 -3.00 13.45
C SER A 14 22.80 -3.20 13.41
N VAL A 15 22.11 -2.44 14.25
CA VAL A 15 20.67 -2.21 14.16
C VAL A 15 20.51 -1.34 12.93
N LYS A 16 20.67 -1.98 11.76
CA LYS A 16 20.24 -1.44 10.49
C LYS A 16 18.79 -1.06 10.71
N HIS A 17 18.52 0.24 10.66
CA HIS A 17 17.20 0.83 10.58
C HIS A 17 16.35 -0.02 9.62
N LYS A 18 15.56 -0.96 10.16
CA LYS A 18 14.46 -1.57 9.45
C LYS A 18 13.36 -0.54 9.48
N LEU A 19 13.50 0.44 8.59
CA LEU A 19 12.39 1.23 8.07
C LEU A 19 11.29 0.23 7.74
N LEU A 20 10.22 0.28 8.52
CA LEU A 20 9.01 -0.49 8.28
C LEU A 20 8.59 -0.16 6.85
N THR A 21 8.83 -1.12 5.97
CA THR A 21 8.51 -1.03 4.56
C THR A 21 6.99 -1.04 4.45
N ILE A 22 6.40 0.15 4.27
CA ILE A 22 5.00 0.30 3.87
C ILE A 22 4.93 -0.10 2.39
N ALA A 23 4.98 -1.41 2.16
CA ALA A 23 4.68 -2.01 0.86
C ALA A 23 3.16 -2.20 0.76
N ALA A 24 2.44 -1.12 0.45
CA ALA A 24 0.97 -1.15 0.40
C ALA A 24 0.36 -0.13 -0.59
N LEU A 25 1.12 0.33 -1.59
CA LEU A 25 0.62 1.30 -2.59
C LEU A 25 0.84 0.86 -4.04
N GLY A 26 1.24 -0.41 -4.26
CA GLY A 26 1.68 -0.90 -5.56
C GLY A 26 0.66 -1.65 -6.42
N ALA A 27 -0.59 -1.86 -5.98
CA ALA A 27 -1.53 -2.72 -6.70
C ALA A 27 -2.21 -2.06 -7.91
N ALA A 28 -2.47 -0.74 -7.87
CA ALA A 28 -3.17 -0.03 -8.96
C ALA A 28 -2.35 0.14 -10.25
N LEU A 29 -1.02 0.05 -10.17
CA LEU A 29 -0.12 0.25 -11.31
C LEU A 29 -0.10 -0.92 -12.32
N ALA A 30 -0.64 -2.10 -11.96
CA ALA A 30 -0.61 -3.27 -12.82
C ALA A 30 -1.68 -3.24 -13.94
N ALA A 31 -2.79 -2.51 -13.75
CA ALA A 31 -3.87 -2.43 -14.72
C ALA A 31 -3.43 -1.75 -16.03
N GLY A 32 -2.57 -0.72 -15.92
CA GLY A 32 -2.12 0.07 -17.05
C GLY A 32 -1.17 -0.65 -18.01
N SER A 33 -0.39 -1.63 -17.54
CA SER A 33 0.56 -2.37 -18.39
C SER A 33 -0.08 -3.54 -19.11
N LEU A 34 -1.15 -4.11 -18.57
CA LEU A 34 -1.76 -5.30 -19.15
C LEU A 34 -2.50 -4.96 -20.45
N LEU A 35 -3.14 -3.78 -20.56
CA LEU A 35 -3.93 -3.36 -21.74
C LEU A 35 -3.08 -2.97 -22.97
N CYS A 36 -1.74 -3.09 -22.90
CA CYS A 36 -0.79 -2.67 -23.95
C CYS A 36 -0.06 -3.81 -24.66
N ALA A 37 -0.46 -5.06 -24.45
CA ALA A 37 0.08 -6.17 -25.22
C ALA A 37 -0.77 -6.39 -26.48
N GLU A 38 -0.08 -6.40 -27.62
CA GLU A 38 -0.50 -6.83 -28.95
C GLU A 38 -1.16 -5.76 -29.85
N ASP A 39 -0.34 -5.35 -30.82
CA ASP A 39 -0.63 -4.70 -32.09
C ASP A 39 -1.20 -3.27 -32.04
N ASN A 40 -0.26 -2.32 -31.90
CA ASN A 40 -0.13 -1.19 -32.83
C ASN A 40 1.25 -0.54 -32.64
N LYS A 41 1.90 -0.21 -33.77
CA LYS A 41 3.11 0.62 -33.81
C LYS A 41 2.77 2.02 -33.27
N ALA A 42 3.00 2.23 -31.98
CA ALA A 42 3.01 3.55 -31.34
C ALA A 42 4.13 3.51 -30.29
N ASP A 43 5.36 3.64 -30.76
CA ASP A 43 6.60 3.60 -29.96
C ASP A 43 6.54 4.64 -28.81
N ASP A 44 5.95 5.81 -29.06
CA ASP A 44 5.81 6.90 -28.09
C ASP A 44 4.89 6.60 -26.88
N SER A 45 3.95 5.66 -27.01
CA SER A 45 2.98 5.35 -25.95
C SER A 45 3.55 4.44 -24.85
N LYS A 46 4.53 3.59 -25.17
CA LYS A 46 5.17 2.70 -24.20
C LYS A 46 6.18 3.43 -23.32
N ASP A 47 6.91 4.38 -23.88
CA ASP A 47 7.91 5.14 -23.15
C ASP A 47 7.29 6.20 -22.23
N SER A 48 6.19 6.83 -22.64
CA SER A 48 5.41 7.71 -21.77
C SER A 48 4.76 6.98 -20.59
N ALA A 49 4.23 5.75 -20.80
CA ALA A 49 3.69 4.93 -19.71
C ALA A 49 4.77 4.47 -18.72
N LYS A 50 5.95 4.04 -19.20
CA LYS A 50 7.09 3.68 -18.35
C LYS A 50 7.64 4.89 -17.60
N GLY A 51 7.70 6.06 -18.24
CA GLY A 51 8.11 7.33 -17.64
C GLY A 51 7.23 7.70 -16.45
N ARG A 52 5.89 7.70 -16.65
CA ARG A 52 4.93 7.95 -15.56
C ARG A 52 5.04 6.92 -14.45
N MET A 53 5.16 5.62 -14.75
CA MET A 53 5.36 4.61 -13.70
C MET A 53 6.62 4.86 -12.86
N LYS A 54 7.70 5.34 -13.48
CA LYS A 54 8.94 5.67 -12.78
C LYS A 54 8.75 6.88 -11.87
N GLU A 55 8.07 7.92 -12.36
CA GLU A 55 7.73 9.12 -11.60
C GLU A 55 6.85 8.79 -10.39
N GLN A 56 5.75 8.06 -10.59
CA GLN A 56 4.86 7.64 -9.51
C GLN A 56 5.57 6.76 -8.45
N ARG A 57 6.50 5.91 -8.88
CA ARG A 57 7.35 5.13 -7.97
C ARG A 57 8.31 6.03 -7.19
N GLN A 58 8.82 7.10 -7.80
CA GLN A 58 9.70 8.04 -7.16
C GLN A 58 8.93 8.89 -6.13
N GLU A 59 7.78 9.45 -6.50
CA GLU A 59 6.88 10.16 -5.58
C GLU A 59 6.53 9.30 -4.37
N THR A 60 6.20 8.03 -4.58
CA THR A 60 5.88 7.10 -3.49
C THR A 60 7.09 6.87 -2.58
N LYS A 61 8.29 6.73 -3.15
CA LYS A 61 9.52 6.61 -2.35
C LYS A 61 9.80 7.87 -1.54
N ASP A 62 9.62 9.04 -2.15
CA ASP A 62 9.88 10.32 -1.50
C ASP A 62 8.87 10.61 -0.38
N HIS A 63 7.59 10.28 -0.60
CA HIS A 63 6.55 10.32 0.45
C HIS A 63 6.94 9.48 1.67
N PHE A 64 7.32 8.21 1.46
CA PHE A 64 7.71 7.34 2.58
C PHE A 64 9.05 7.71 3.20
N LYS A 65 9.96 8.32 2.44
CA LYS A 65 11.21 8.85 2.98
C LYS A 65 10.94 10.05 3.90
N LYS A 66 10.05 10.97 3.49
CA LYS A 66 9.61 12.09 4.31
C LYS A 66 8.97 11.62 5.62
N GLN A 67 8.04 10.67 5.55
CA GLN A 67 7.45 10.08 6.76
C GLN A 67 8.47 9.39 7.66
N ALA A 68 9.49 8.75 7.08
CA ALA A 68 10.56 8.15 7.86
C ALA A 68 11.38 9.18 8.64
N GLU A 69 11.65 10.32 8.02
CA GLU A 69 12.36 11.46 8.64
C GLU A 69 11.49 12.10 9.73
N GLU A 70 10.22 12.37 9.46
CA GLU A 70 9.24 12.87 10.44
C GLU A 70 9.12 11.94 11.64
N ASN A 71 9.05 10.62 11.42
CA ASN A 71 8.99 9.63 12.49
C ASN A 71 10.28 9.58 13.34
N LYS A 72 11.43 9.90 12.73
CA LYS A 72 12.70 9.99 13.46
C LYS A 72 12.74 11.24 14.33
N GLU A 73 12.28 12.37 13.81
CA GLU A 73 12.18 13.64 14.55
C GLU A 73 11.14 13.55 15.66
N PHE A 74 9.98 12.96 15.38
CA PHE A 74 8.94 12.73 16.37
C PHE A 74 9.47 11.92 17.55
N ARG A 75 10.21 10.82 17.33
CA ARG A 75 10.80 10.03 18.43
C ARG A 75 11.74 10.86 19.30
N LYS A 76 12.55 11.73 18.71
CA LYS A 76 13.42 12.65 19.48
C LYS A 76 12.58 13.66 20.29
N SER A 77 11.47 14.14 19.73
CA SER A 77 10.56 15.05 20.42
C SER A 77 9.87 14.44 21.66
N LEU A 78 9.98 13.13 21.86
CA LEU A 78 9.46 12.43 23.03
C LEU A 78 10.47 12.33 24.18
N GLU A 79 11.74 12.68 23.94
CA GLU A 79 12.76 12.68 24.99
C GLU A 79 12.42 13.72 26.06
N GLY A 80 12.59 13.35 27.33
CA GLY A 80 12.26 14.23 28.47
C GLY A 80 10.78 14.38 28.84
N LYS A 81 9.84 13.96 27.99
CA LYS A 81 8.39 14.01 28.28
C LYS A 81 7.95 12.99 29.32
N THR A 82 6.91 13.32 30.09
CA THR A 82 6.26 12.36 31.02
C THR A 82 5.56 11.23 30.25
N PRO A 83 5.23 10.09 30.90
CA PRO A 83 4.46 9.02 30.26
C PRO A 83 3.14 9.49 29.64
N GLU A 84 2.39 10.35 30.33
CA GLU A 84 1.10 10.87 29.88
C GLU A 84 1.25 11.79 28.67
N GLU A 85 2.26 12.67 28.69
CA GLU A 85 2.59 13.54 27.56
C GLU A 85 3.06 12.74 26.34
N LYS A 86 3.81 11.66 26.56
CA LYS A 86 4.24 10.75 25.49
C LYS A 86 3.05 10.05 24.86
N GLU A 87 2.13 9.52 25.66
CA GLU A 87 0.94 8.83 25.17
C GLU A 87 0.08 9.76 24.32
N ALA A 88 -0.22 10.96 24.81
CA ALA A 88 -0.97 11.97 24.07
C ALA A 88 -0.28 12.37 22.75
N ALA A 89 1.04 12.61 22.79
CA ALA A 89 1.81 12.96 21.61
C ALA A 89 1.86 11.83 20.56
N ILE A 90 1.96 10.57 21.00
CA ILE A 90 1.94 9.39 20.13
C ILE A 90 0.57 9.25 19.45
N LYS A 91 -0.52 9.41 20.21
CA LYS A 91 -1.87 9.33 19.65
C LYS A 91 -2.11 10.41 18.59
N ALA A 92 -1.75 11.66 18.89
CA ALA A 92 -1.85 12.77 17.95
C ALA A 92 -1.00 12.57 16.70
N HIS A 93 0.26 12.11 16.85
CA HIS A 93 1.15 11.84 15.71
C HIS A 93 0.63 10.71 14.82
N HIS A 94 0.12 9.63 15.42
CA HIS A 94 -0.48 8.53 14.67
C HIS A 94 -1.73 8.96 13.90
N GLU A 95 -2.59 9.80 14.50
CA GLU A 95 -3.76 10.37 13.82
C GLU A 95 -3.36 11.28 12.65
N ALA A 96 -2.36 12.14 12.84
CA ALA A 96 -1.85 13.01 11.77
C ALA A 96 -1.28 12.19 10.60
N GLN A 97 -0.44 11.19 10.89
CA GLN A 97 0.12 10.30 9.86
C GLN A 97 -0.97 9.47 9.17
N PHE A 98 -2.03 9.09 9.87
CA PHE A 98 -3.15 8.39 9.26
C PHE A 98 -3.89 9.28 8.25
N LYS A 99 -4.24 10.51 8.64
CA LYS A 99 -4.89 11.49 7.75
C LYS A 99 -4.04 11.83 6.53
N GLU A 100 -2.75 12.10 6.73
CA GLU A 100 -1.82 12.37 5.63
C GLU A 100 -1.77 11.19 4.63
N ASN A 101 -1.76 9.96 5.13
CA ASN A 101 -1.77 8.77 4.29
C ASN A 101 -3.10 8.55 3.56
N GLN A 102 -4.24 8.94 4.16
CA GLN A 102 -5.54 8.94 3.50
C GLN A 102 -5.56 9.96 2.36
N GLU A 103 -5.12 11.20 2.61
CA GLU A 103 -5.05 12.26 1.60
C GLU A 103 -4.12 11.88 0.45
N TYR A 104 -2.93 11.35 0.75
CA TYR A 104 -2.01 10.85 -0.26
C TYR A 104 -2.67 9.75 -1.11
N ALA A 105 -3.35 8.78 -0.47
CA ALA A 105 -4.03 7.72 -1.20
C ALA A 105 -5.16 8.23 -2.11
N ALA A 106 -5.95 9.20 -1.64
CA ALA A 106 -7.02 9.82 -2.41
C ALA A 106 -6.49 10.55 -3.63
N LYS A 107 -5.46 11.39 -3.46
CA LYS A 107 -4.80 12.09 -4.56
C LYS A 107 -4.25 11.11 -5.62
N ARG A 108 -3.60 10.04 -5.17
CA ARG A 108 -3.06 9.01 -6.07
C ARG A 108 -4.17 8.26 -6.80
N HIS A 109 -5.32 8.02 -6.16
CA HIS A 109 -6.47 7.42 -6.83
C HIS A 109 -7.02 8.35 -7.92
N GLU A 110 -7.21 9.64 -7.62
CA GLU A 110 -7.70 10.64 -8.58
C GLU A 110 -6.80 10.73 -9.82
N GLU A 111 -5.48 10.84 -9.63
CA GLU A 111 -4.50 10.88 -10.72
C GLU A 111 -4.55 9.60 -11.59
N ASN A 112 -4.69 8.44 -10.96
CA ASN A 112 -4.78 7.16 -11.65
C ASN A 112 -6.10 7.04 -12.43
N MET A 113 -7.23 7.47 -11.86
CA MET A 113 -8.54 7.45 -12.52
C MET A 113 -8.59 8.40 -13.70
N LYS A 114 -8.05 9.62 -13.55
CA LYS A 114 -7.91 10.57 -14.66
C LYS A 114 -7.10 9.96 -15.82
N THR A 115 -5.95 9.37 -15.50
CA THR A 115 -5.11 8.71 -16.50
C THR A 115 -5.82 7.53 -17.16
N LEU A 116 -6.56 6.73 -16.39
CA LEU A 116 -7.35 5.61 -16.92
C LEU A 116 -8.41 6.12 -17.90
N GLN A 117 -9.19 7.13 -17.52
CA GLN A 117 -10.24 7.71 -18.36
C GLN A 117 -9.67 8.27 -19.67
N GLU A 118 -8.56 9.01 -19.62
CA GLU A 118 -7.86 9.50 -20.82
C GLU A 118 -7.45 8.34 -21.77
N ARG A 119 -7.01 7.22 -21.20
CA ARG A 119 -6.61 6.04 -21.99
C ARG A 119 -7.83 5.29 -22.55
N LEU A 120 -8.90 5.17 -21.79
CA LEU A 120 -10.13 4.50 -22.22
C LEU A 120 -10.86 5.29 -23.30
N ALA A 121 -10.83 6.63 -23.26
CA ALA A 121 -11.38 7.48 -24.31
C ALA A 121 -10.75 7.21 -25.68
N ASN A 122 -9.44 6.94 -25.70
CA ASN A 122 -8.70 6.61 -26.92
C ASN A 122 -8.73 5.10 -27.26
N ASN A 123 -9.38 4.28 -26.44
CA ASN A 123 -9.40 2.83 -26.61
C ASN A 123 -10.54 2.41 -27.56
N LYS A 124 -10.16 1.93 -28.76
CA LYS A 124 -11.07 1.38 -29.78
C LYS A 124 -11.32 -0.14 -29.61
N LYS A 125 -10.58 -0.79 -28.70
CA LYS A 125 -10.66 -2.23 -28.46
C LYS A 125 -11.75 -2.59 -27.45
N LEU A 126 -12.17 -1.65 -26.61
CA LEU A 126 -13.25 -1.86 -25.64
C LEU A 126 -14.52 -1.13 -26.08
N SER A 127 -15.67 -1.75 -25.86
CA SER A 127 -16.97 -1.10 -25.91
C SER A 127 -17.13 -0.10 -24.76
N ASP A 128 -18.11 0.80 -24.86
CA ASP A 128 -18.35 1.76 -23.78
C ASP A 128 -18.86 1.09 -22.49
N ALA A 129 -19.57 -0.04 -22.63
CA ALA A 129 -19.97 -0.87 -21.50
C ALA A 129 -18.74 -1.45 -20.76
N GLU A 130 -17.79 -2.04 -21.49
CA GLU A 130 -16.56 -2.63 -20.91
C GLU A 130 -15.66 -1.55 -20.26
N LYS A 131 -15.58 -0.36 -20.86
CA LYS A 131 -14.87 0.78 -20.25
C LYS A 131 -15.52 1.19 -18.93
N SER A 132 -16.85 1.26 -18.89
CA SER A 132 -17.60 1.62 -17.69
C SER A 132 -17.48 0.56 -16.59
N GLU A 133 -17.45 -0.72 -16.96
CA GLU A 133 -17.23 -1.83 -16.04
C GLU A 133 -15.84 -1.75 -15.40
N LEU A 134 -14.79 -1.51 -16.19
CA LEU A 134 -13.44 -1.36 -15.67
C LEU A 134 -13.29 -0.17 -14.71
N ILE A 135 -13.91 0.97 -15.03
CA ILE A 135 -13.94 2.15 -14.16
C ILE A 135 -14.64 1.79 -12.84
N SER A 136 -15.83 1.20 -12.92
CA SER A 136 -16.62 0.81 -11.74
C SER A 136 -15.86 -0.17 -10.84
N PHE A 137 -15.23 -1.19 -11.43
CA PHE A 137 -14.43 -2.18 -10.69
C PHE A 137 -13.29 -1.51 -9.92
N LEU A 138 -12.54 -0.61 -10.55
CA LEU A 138 -11.41 0.06 -9.90
C LEU A 138 -11.85 1.08 -8.84
N GLU A 139 -13.00 1.73 -9.01
CA GLU A 139 -13.61 2.56 -7.97
C GLU A 139 -14.07 1.72 -6.77
N GLN A 140 -14.66 0.56 -7.01
CA GLN A 140 -15.06 -0.36 -5.94
C GLN A 140 -13.82 -0.84 -5.16
N GLN A 141 -12.77 -1.27 -5.86
CA GLN A 141 -11.51 -1.66 -5.22
C GLN A 141 -10.93 -0.52 -4.39
N TYR A 142 -11.00 0.73 -4.86
CA TYR A 142 -10.55 1.88 -4.06
C TYR A 142 -11.36 2.05 -2.76
N LYS A 143 -12.69 1.91 -2.83
CA LYS A 143 -13.58 1.98 -1.65
C LYS A 143 -13.28 0.87 -0.64
N GLU A 144 -13.09 -0.36 -1.12
CA GLU A 144 -12.72 -1.51 -0.29
C GLU A 144 -11.35 -1.31 0.36
N ASN A 145 -10.36 -0.85 -0.40
CA ASN A 145 -9.01 -0.56 0.10
C ASN A 145 -9.02 0.57 1.13
N THR A 146 -9.85 1.60 0.95
CA THR A 146 -10.04 2.68 1.93
C THR A 146 -10.65 2.16 3.21
N SER A 147 -11.70 1.34 3.09
CA SER A 147 -12.38 0.72 4.24
C SER A 147 -11.46 -0.21 5.02
N PHE A 148 -10.66 -1.02 4.33
CA PHE A 148 -9.66 -1.87 4.95
C PHE A 148 -8.60 -1.09 5.72
N ARG A 149 -8.10 0.03 5.17
CA ARG A 149 -7.13 0.90 5.85
C ARG A 149 -7.71 1.53 7.11
N GLU A 150 -8.96 1.99 7.05
CA GLU A 150 -9.68 2.53 8.20
C GLU A 150 -9.87 1.47 9.28
N GLN A 151 -10.44 0.31 8.94
CA GLN A 151 -10.63 -0.79 9.87
C GLN A 151 -9.33 -1.21 10.56
N ARG A 152 -8.24 -1.34 9.80
CA ARG A 152 -6.93 -1.66 10.35
C ARG A 152 -6.40 -0.60 11.30
N TYR A 153 -6.60 0.69 10.99
CA TYR A 153 -6.20 1.77 11.88
C TYR A 153 -6.97 1.70 13.21
N GLN A 154 -8.29 1.49 13.15
CA GLN A 154 -9.13 1.34 14.34
C GLN A 154 -8.76 0.08 15.16
N GLU A 155 -8.51 -1.06 14.51
CA GLU A 155 -8.06 -2.30 15.18
C GLU A 155 -6.71 -2.09 15.88
N LEU A 156 -5.76 -1.43 15.22
CA LEU A 156 -4.47 -1.09 15.80
C LEU A 156 -4.63 -0.19 17.03
N LEU A 157 -5.39 0.91 16.91
CA LEU A 157 -5.65 1.82 18.01
C LEU A 157 -6.28 1.11 19.21
N ALA A 158 -7.37 0.37 19.00
CA ALA A 158 -8.04 -0.38 20.04
C ALA A 158 -7.12 -1.41 20.71
N GLY A 159 -6.28 -2.07 19.92
CA GLY A 159 -5.29 -3.00 20.45
C GLY A 159 -4.19 -2.33 21.28
N PHE A 160 -3.72 -1.16 20.87
CA PHE A 160 -2.78 -0.36 21.66
C PHE A 160 -3.40 0.09 22.98
N GLU A 161 -4.62 0.65 22.95
CA GLU A 161 -5.34 1.11 24.15
C GLU A 161 -5.61 -0.05 25.13
N LYS A 162 -5.95 -1.24 24.60
CA LYS A 162 -6.11 -2.44 25.42
C LYS A 162 -4.82 -2.83 26.13
N VAL A 163 -3.68 -2.83 25.42
CA VAL A 163 -2.39 -3.23 26.02
C VAL A 163 -1.84 -2.16 26.97
N SER A 164 -2.01 -0.86 26.66
CA SER A 164 -1.56 0.22 27.53
C SER A 164 -2.36 0.26 28.83
N GLY A 165 -3.69 0.10 28.74
CA GLY A 165 -4.61 0.12 29.87
C GLY A 165 -4.59 -1.15 30.75
N ASP A 166 -3.97 -2.25 30.31
CA ASP A 166 -3.92 -3.48 31.09
C ASP A 166 -2.93 -3.35 32.26
N SER A 167 -3.45 -3.19 33.48
CA SER A 167 -2.66 -3.08 34.71
C SER A 167 -2.06 -4.41 35.16
N SER A 168 -2.47 -5.55 34.57
CA SER A 168 -1.92 -6.86 34.89
C SER A 168 -0.61 -7.17 34.16
N LEU A 169 -0.27 -6.40 33.13
CA LEU A 169 0.93 -6.59 32.33
C LEU A 169 2.10 -5.73 32.83
N SER A 170 3.27 -6.37 32.97
CA SER A 170 4.54 -5.66 33.16
C SER A 170 4.92 -4.84 31.91
N PRO A 171 5.81 -3.83 32.04
CA PRO A 171 6.32 -3.09 30.88
C PRO A 171 6.88 -3.98 29.76
N GLU A 172 7.61 -5.04 30.11
CA GLU A 172 8.16 -6.02 29.16
C GLU A 172 7.04 -6.82 28.47
N GLN A 173 6.01 -7.21 29.21
CA GLN A 173 4.87 -7.92 28.66
C GLN A 173 4.04 -7.03 27.72
N LYS A 174 3.84 -5.76 28.07
CA LYS A 174 3.21 -4.76 27.18
C LYS A 174 3.99 -4.58 25.89
N LYS A 175 5.31 -4.46 25.99
CA LYS A 175 6.20 -4.36 24.81
C LYS A 175 6.11 -5.61 23.92
N ALA A 176 6.09 -6.80 24.51
CA ALA A 176 5.95 -8.05 23.76
C ALA A 176 4.58 -8.17 23.08
N ALA A 177 3.50 -7.79 23.78
CA ALA A 177 2.14 -7.79 23.24
C ALA A 177 1.99 -6.81 22.07
N ILE A 178 2.49 -5.58 22.20
CA ILE A 178 2.53 -4.58 21.12
C ILE A 178 3.29 -5.11 19.90
N LYS A 179 4.46 -5.74 20.13
CA LYS A 179 5.27 -6.31 19.05
C LYS A 179 4.50 -7.39 18.29
N LYS A 180 3.86 -8.31 19.02
CA LYS A 180 3.04 -9.39 18.43
C LYS A 180 1.89 -8.82 17.60
N LEU A 181 1.18 -7.83 18.14
CA LEU A 181 0.10 -7.13 17.43
C LEU A 181 0.60 -6.49 16.13
N CYS A 182 1.76 -5.83 16.14
CA CYS A 182 2.37 -5.27 14.93
C CYS A 182 2.75 -6.34 13.89
N GLU A 183 3.21 -7.51 14.34
CA GLU A 183 3.60 -8.63 13.46
C GLU A 183 2.38 -9.28 12.81
N GLU A 184 1.31 -9.52 13.57
CA GLU A 184 0.03 -10.04 13.07
C GLU A 184 -0.58 -9.10 12.04
N GLU A 185 -0.60 -7.79 12.34
CA GLU A 185 -1.11 -6.77 11.44
C GLU A 185 -0.31 -6.68 10.14
N LYS A 186 1.01 -6.81 10.23
CA LYS A 186 1.86 -6.88 9.04
C LYS A 186 1.54 -8.09 8.16
N ALA A 187 1.26 -9.24 8.75
CA ALA A 187 0.88 -10.45 8.02
C ALA A 187 -0.47 -10.27 7.32
N LYS A 188 -1.51 -9.85 8.06
CA LYS A 188 -2.85 -9.55 7.49
C LYS A 188 -2.76 -8.59 6.31
N THR A 189 -1.99 -7.51 6.46
CA THR A 189 -1.78 -6.51 5.41
C THR A 189 -1.18 -7.13 4.16
N LYS A 190 -0.12 -7.92 4.33
CA LYS A 190 0.57 -8.56 3.22
C LYS A 190 -0.36 -9.49 2.44
N ASP A 191 -1.15 -10.28 3.15
CA ASP A 191 -2.07 -11.24 2.54
C ASP A 191 -3.22 -10.52 1.83
N TYR A 192 -3.78 -9.47 2.42
CA TYR A 192 -4.80 -8.64 1.78
C TYR A 192 -4.31 -8.04 0.45
N TRP A 193 -3.14 -7.40 0.42
CA TRP A 193 -2.60 -6.81 -0.81
C TRP A 193 -2.23 -7.85 -1.87
N LYS A 194 -1.81 -9.04 -1.44
CA LYS A 194 -1.58 -10.15 -2.36
C LYS A 194 -2.89 -10.60 -3.02
N ASN A 195 -3.96 -10.72 -2.24
CA ASN A 195 -5.27 -11.14 -2.73
C ASN A 195 -5.89 -10.09 -3.67
N GLN A 196 -5.90 -8.81 -3.27
CA GLN A 196 -6.34 -7.71 -4.12
C GLN A 196 -5.57 -7.64 -5.45
N GLY A 197 -4.25 -7.84 -5.40
CA GLY A 197 -3.42 -7.89 -6.60
C GLY A 197 -3.75 -9.07 -7.53
N ASN A 198 -4.23 -10.20 -7.00
CA ASN A 198 -4.68 -11.33 -7.80
C ASN A 198 -6.08 -11.10 -8.39
N GLU A 199 -6.99 -10.58 -7.58
CA GLU A 199 -8.35 -10.22 -7.98
C GLU A 199 -8.36 -9.22 -9.13
N THR A 200 -7.62 -8.11 -8.98
CA THR A 200 -7.46 -7.11 -10.04
C THR A 200 -6.93 -7.72 -11.35
N LYS A 201 -5.95 -8.61 -11.27
CA LYS A 201 -5.41 -9.27 -12.48
C LYS A 201 -6.44 -10.19 -13.14
N SER A 202 -7.22 -10.90 -12.33
CA SER A 202 -8.25 -11.82 -12.81
C SER A 202 -9.36 -11.06 -13.53
N GLU A 203 -9.88 -9.98 -12.93
CA GLU A 203 -10.99 -9.23 -13.51
C GLU A 203 -10.60 -8.51 -14.79
N ILE A 204 -9.41 -7.90 -14.82
CA ILE A 204 -8.88 -7.26 -16.04
C ILE A 204 -8.66 -8.29 -17.16
N LYS A 205 -8.28 -9.52 -16.81
CA LYS A 205 -8.15 -10.60 -17.80
C LYS A 205 -9.53 -10.99 -18.34
N LYS A 206 -10.52 -11.18 -17.45
CA LYS A 206 -11.89 -11.52 -17.83
C LYS A 206 -12.49 -10.49 -18.79
N ILE A 207 -12.46 -9.20 -18.44
CA ILE A 207 -12.97 -8.10 -19.30
C ILE A 207 -12.30 -8.13 -20.68
N ARG A 208 -11.00 -8.43 -20.74
CA ARG A 208 -10.29 -8.53 -22.03
C ARG A 208 -10.73 -9.73 -22.85
N ASP A 209 -10.89 -10.89 -22.21
CA ASP A 209 -11.26 -12.12 -22.91
C ASP A 209 -12.70 -11.99 -23.44
N GLU A 210 -13.62 -11.42 -22.67
CA GLU A 210 -14.98 -11.07 -23.11
C GLU A 210 -14.98 -10.07 -24.30
N ALA A 211 -14.11 -9.06 -24.26
CA ALA A 211 -13.94 -8.11 -25.37
C ALA A 211 -13.37 -8.74 -26.65
N LYS A 212 -12.67 -9.88 -26.54
CA LYS A 212 -12.21 -10.65 -27.70
C LYS A 212 -13.31 -11.53 -28.26
N GLU A 213 -14.08 -12.19 -27.39
CA GLU A 213 -15.19 -13.06 -27.77
C GLU A 213 -16.33 -12.27 -28.43
N SER A 214 -16.65 -11.07 -27.92
CA SER A 214 -17.67 -10.18 -28.52
C SER A 214 -17.30 -9.65 -29.92
N LYS A 215 -16.03 -9.79 -30.31
CA LYS A 215 -15.49 -9.37 -31.62
C LYS A 215 -15.19 -10.53 -32.56
N ALA A 216 -15.33 -11.77 -32.10
CA ALA A 216 -15.25 -12.93 -32.99
C ALA A 216 -16.45 -12.85 -33.97
N PRO A 217 -16.22 -12.95 -35.30
CA PRO A 217 -17.33 -13.00 -36.23
C PRO A 217 -18.20 -14.20 -35.85
N ALA A 218 -19.51 -13.96 -35.70
CA ALA A 218 -20.48 -15.03 -35.64
C ALA A 218 -20.25 -15.91 -36.87
N SER A 219 -19.60 -17.07 -36.67
CA SER A 219 -19.40 -18.05 -37.72
C SER A 219 -20.79 -18.40 -38.23
N SER A 220 -21.13 -17.86 -39.39
CA SER A 220 -22.35 -18.14 -40.10
C SER A 220 -22.43 -19.64 -40.31
N ASN A 221 -23.28 -20.30 -39.53
CA ASN A 221 -23.85 -21.58 -39.89
C ASN A 221 -24.77 -21.30 -41.08
N THR A 222 -24.20 -21.28 -42.29
CA THR A 222 -24.97 -21.36 -43.52
C THR A 222 -25.09 -22.83 -43.86
N GLN A 223 -26.33 -23.30 -43.84
CA GLN A 223 -26.77 -24.66 -44.19
C GLN A 223 -26.30 -25.09 -45.58
#